data_AF-A0A453H993-F1
#
_entry.id   AF-A0A453H993-F1
#
_cell.length_a   1.000
_cell.length_b   1.000
_cell.length_c   1.000
_cell.angle_alpha   90.00
_cell.angle_beta   90.00
_cell.angle_gamma   90.00
#
_symmetry.space_group_name_H-M   'P 1'
#
loop_
_entity.id
_entity.type
_entity.pdbx_description
1 polymer ?
#
loop_
_entity_poly.entity_id
_entity_poly.type
_entity_poly.pdbx_seq_one_letter_code
_entity_poly.pdbx_strand_id
1 'polypeptide(L)'
;MSARGEKYCSEACLARYLEARNWNVDKSRKMLEESLKWRALSRPEDIRWPDVSVEAETGKMYRATFTDREGRTVVVMRPAKQNTSSHEGQLQYLIYTLENAVLSLPEGHDKMVWLIDFTGWTLAHATPFKTARDCMNVLQNHYPE
;
A
#
# COMPACT_ATOMS: atom_id res chain seq x y z
N MET A 1 -12.53 -17.73 -10.65
CA MET A 1 -11.95 -16.68 -9.78
C MET A 1 -12.66 -16.78 -8.44
N SER A 2 -12.06 -16.42 -7.30
CA SER A 2 -12.81 -16.41 -6.03
C SER A 2 -13.74 -15.20 -5.99
N ALA A 3 -14.83 -15.25 -5.21
CA ALA A 3 -15.76 -14.11 -5.06
C ALA A 3 -15.05 -12.83 -4.57
N ARG A 4 -14.00 -12.98 -3.74
CA ARG A 4 -13.14 -11.87 -3.30
C ARG A 4 -12.31 -11.31 -4.46
N GLY A 5 -11.76 -12.17 -5.31
CA GLY A 5 -11.03 -11.75 -6.51
C GLY A 5 -11.92 -11.00 -7.50
N GLU A 6 -13.15 -11.46 -7.71
CA GLU A 6 -14.13 -10.77 -8.56
C GLU A 6 -14.45 -9.36 -8.05
N LYS A 7 -14.65 -9.21 -6.73
CA LYS A 7 -14.87 -7.89 -6.12
C LYS A 7 -13.67 -6.95 -6.27
N TYR A 8 -12.45 -7.48 -6.24
CA TYR A 8 -11.23 -6.68 -6.40
C TYR A 8 -11.06 -6.18 -7.85
N CYS A 9 -11.45 -6.98 -8.85
CA CYS A 9 -11.30 -6.68 -10.27
C CYS A 9 -12.38 -5.72 -10.80
N SER A 10 -12.56 -4.56 -10.16
CA SER A 10 -13.40 -3.49 -10.71
C SER A 10 -12.77 -2.87 -11.96
N GLU A 11 -13.54 -2.14 -12.77
CA GLU A 11 -13.02 -1.44 -13.96
C GLU A 11 -11.84 -0.52 -13.62
N ALA A 12 -11.96 0.28 -12.56
CA ALA A 12 -10.87 1.13 -12.07
C ALA A 12 -9.62 0.33 -11.65
N CYS A 13 -9.81 -0.87 -11.07
CA CYS A 13 -8.69 -1.76 -10.76
C CYS A 13 -8.01 -2.24 -12.04
N LEU A 14 -8.76 -2.76 -13.00
CA LEU A 14 -8.22 -3.24 -14.27
C LEU A 14 -7.48 -2.13 -15.04
N ALA A 15 -8.01 -0.91 -15.02
CA ALA A 15 -7.37 0.28 -15.59
C ALA A 15 -5.99 0.54 -14.96
N ARG A 16 -5.85 0.52 -13.62
CA ARG A 16 -4.56 0.69 -12.94
C ARG A 16 -3.50 -0.33 -13.38
N TYR A 17 -3.88 -1.61 -13.51
CA TYR A 17 -2.94 -2.63 -13.98
C TYR A 17 -2.51 -2.41 -15.43
N LEU A 18 -3.41 -1.90 -16.29
CA LEU A 18 -3.08 -1.53 -17.68
C LEU A 18 -2.15 -0.32 -17.73
N GLU A 19 -2.46 0.75 -17.01
CA GLU A 19 -1.63 1.96 -16.96
C GLU A 19 -0.22 1.67 -16.47
N ALA A 20 -0.08 0.93 -15.37
CA ALA A 20 1.21 0.54 -14.78
C ALA A 20 2.08 -0.32 -15.71
N ARG A 21 1.53 -0.84 -16.81
CA ARG A 21 2.25 -1.62 -17.82
C ARG A 21 2.12 -1.03 -19.22
N ASN A 22 1.87 0.28 -19.33
CA ASN A 22 1.76 1.00 -20.60
C ASN A 22 0.78 0.34 -21.58
N TRP A 23 -0.38 -0.09 -21.06
CA TRP A 23 -1.45 -0.76 -21.81
C TRP A 23 -1.03 -2.08 -22.46
N ASN A 24 0.10 -2.67 -22.04
CA ASN A 24 0.50 -4.00 -22.49
C ASN A 24 -0.36 -5.07 -21.78
N VAL A 25 -1.34 -5.62 -22.51
CA VAL A 25 -2.33 -6.55 -21.96
C VAL A 25 -1.69 -7.78 -21.30
N ASP A 26 -0.67 -8.38 -21.92
CA ASP A 26 -0.03 -9.59 -21.38
C ASP A 26 0.70 -9.34 -20.07
N LYS A 27 1.47 -8.25 -19.99
CA LYS A 27 2.17 -7.86 -18.76
C LYS A 27 1.19 -7.46 -17.66
N SER A 28 0.11 -6.76 -18.02
CA SER A 28 -0.94 -6.33 -17.08
C SER A 28 -1.66 -7.54 -16.49
N ARG A 29 -2.07 -8.49 -17.35
CA ARG A 29 -2.69 -9.76 -16.93
C ARG A 29 -1.79 -10.53 -15.98
N LYS A 30 -0.51 -10.71 -16.32
CA LYS A 30 0.45 -11.44 -15.48
C LYS A 30 0.56 -10.81 -14.08
N MET A 31 0.70 -9.48 -14.02
CA MET A 31 0.79 -8.75 -12.75
C MET A 31 -0.50 -8.85 -11.92
N LEU A 32 -1.66 -8.79 -12.57
CA LEU A 32 -2.96 -8.97 -11.91
C LEU A 32 -3.11 -10.38 -11.35
N GLU A 33 -2.75 -11.42 -12.11
CA GLU A 33 -2.77 -12.80 -11.64
C GLU A 33 -1.86 -13.02 -10.43
N GLU A 34 -0.65 -12.45 -10.46
CA GLU A 34 0.29 -12.47 -9.33
C GLU A 34 -0.30 -11.77 -8.10
N SER A 35 -0.97 -10.64 -8.30
CA SER A 35 -1.66 -9.91 -7.23
C SER A 35 -2.83 -10.68 -6.65
N LEU A 36 -3.66 -11.32 -7.48
CA LEU A 36 -4.78 -12.14 -7.01
C LEU A 36 -4.30 -13.34 -6.18
N LYS A 37 -3.19 -13.98 -6.58
CA LYS A 37 -2.54 -15.04 -5.80
C LYS A 37 -2.01 -14.51 -4.47
N TRP A 38 -1.34 -13.37 -4.49
CA TRP A 38 -0.85 -12.71 -3.28
C TRP A 38 -1.99 -12.35 -2.32
N ARG A 39 -3.07 -11.73 -2.82
CA ARG A 39 -4.24 -11.37 -2.00
C ARG A 39 -4.90 -12.61 -1.38
N ALA A 40 -4.98 -13.72 -2.11
CA ALA A 40 -5.54 -14.96 -1.58
C ALA A 40 -4.72 -15.51 -0.39
N LEU A 41 -3.40 -15.30 -0.40
CA LEU A 41 -2.51 -15.73 0.68
C LEU A 41 -2.45 -14.73 1.84
N SER A 42 -2.23 -13.45 1.53
CA SER A 42 -1.98 -12.39 2.50
C SER A 42 -3.26 -11.80 3.09
N ARG A 43 -4.41 -12.00 2.45
CA ARG A 43 -5.75 -11.60 2.92
C ARG A 43 -5.80 -10.16 3.45
N PRO A 44 -5.37 -9.17 2.65
CA PRO A 44 -5.27 -7.78 3.08
C PRO A 44 -6.60 -7.20 3.60
N GLU A 45 -7.73 -7.64 3.03
CA GLU A 45 -9.08 -7.25 3.46
C GLU A 45 -9.46 -7.70 4.88
N ASP A 46 -8.76 -8.67 5.45
CA ASP A 46 -9.05 -9.21 6.78
C ASP A 46 -8.22 -8.51 7.88
N ILE A 47 -7.23 -7.67 7.53
CA ILE A 47 -6.42 -6.93 8.51
C ILE A 47 -7.27 -5.87 9.20
N ARG A 48 -7.36 -5.93 10.53
CA ARG A 48 -8.16 -5.01 11.36
C ARG A 48 -7.27 -4.05 12.13
N TRP A 49 -7.86 -2.93 12.55
CA TRP A 49 -7.14 -1.93 13.34
C TRP A 49 -6.45 -2.50 14.60
N PRO A 50 -7.09 -3.37 15.41
CA PRO A 50 -6.43 -3.94 16.58
C PRO A 50 -5.13 -4.69 16.25
N ASP A 51 -5.05 -5.33 15.08
CA ASP A 51 -3.89 -6.12 14.65
C ASP A 51 -2.65 -5.25 14.39
N VAL A 52 -2.85 -3.99 14.00
CA VAL A 52 -1.79 -3.07 13.54
C VAL A 52 -1.68 -1.79 14.37
N SER A 53 -2.55 -1.59 15.36
CA SER A 53 -2.63 -0.35 16.13
C SER A 53 -1.32 0.03 16.82
N VAL A 54 -0.56 -0.95 17.30
CA VAL A 54 0.78 -0.76 17.91
C VAL A 54 1.79 -0.15 16.92
N GLU A 55 1.70 -0.50 15.64
CA GLU A 55 2.57 0.04 14.59
C GLU A 55 2.25 1.52 14.31
N ALA A 56 1.03 1.96 14.62
CA ALA A 56 0.51 3.28 14.32
C ALA A 56 0.76 4.33 15.43
N GLU A 57 1.11 3.92 16.64
CA GLU A 57 1.12 4.77 17.85
C GLU A 57 1.96 6.05 17.71
N THR A 58 3.08 5.97 17.00
CA THR A 58 3.97 7.12 16.78
C THR A 58 3.60 7.93 15.54
N GLY A 59 2.68 7.44 14.72
CA GLY A 59 2.31 8.02 13.44
C GLY A 59 3.45 7.99 12.43
N LYS A 60 4.22 6.90 12.39
CA LYS A 60 5.28 6.67 11.38
C LYS A 60 4.76 6.55 9.96
N MET A 61 3.49 6.26 9.79
CA MET A 61 2.80 6.23 8.51
C MET A 61 1.31 6.49 8.74
N TYR A 62 0.61 7.15 7.82
CA TYR A 62 -0.84 7.31 7.90
C TYR A 62 -1.39 7.88 6.59
N ARG A 63 -2.68 7.66 6.33
CA ARG A 63 -3.43 8.41 5.31
C ARG A 63 -3.77 9.79 5.85
N ALA A 64 -3.40 10.85 5.13
CA ALA A 64 -3.78 12.20 5.49
C ALA A 64 -5.30 12.40 5.40
N THR A 65 -5.81 13.39 6.13
CA THR A 65 -7.21 13.83 6.05
C THR A 65 -7.45 14.85 4.94
N PHE A 66 -6.40 15.23 4.20
CA PHE A 66 -6.44 16.16 3.08
C PHE A 66 -5.96 15.47 1.79
N THR A 67 -6.32 16.05 0.66
CA THR A 67 -5.85 15.65 -0.67
C THR A 67 -4.78 16.63 -1.17
N ASP A 68 -4.04 16.23 -2.19
CA ASP A 68 -3.19 17.17 -2.91
C ASP A 68 -4.00 18.12 -3.82
N ARG A 69 -3.30 18.94 -4.61
CA ARG A 69 -3.93 19.90 -5.54
C ARG A 69 -4.69 19.23 -6.68
N GLU A 70 -4.39 17.97 -6.99
CA GLU A 70 -5.06 17.18 -8.03
C GLU A 70 -6.16 16.30 -7.44
N GLY A 71 -6.47 16.40 -6.14
CA GLY A 71 -7.50 15.58 -5.49
C GLY A 71 -7.04 14.18 -5.09
N ARG A 72 -5.75 13.84 -5.22
CA ARG A 72 -5.22 12.52 -4.87
C ARG A 72 -5.13 12.34 -3.36
N THR A 73 -5.38 11.11 -2.89
CA THR A 73 -5.16 10.72 -1.49
C THR A 73 -3.67 10.81 -1.16
N VAL A 74 -3.34 11.43 -0.02
CA VAL A 74 -1.94 11.55 0.44
C VAL A 74 -1.66 10.52 1.53
N VAL A 75 -0.61 9.71 1.33
CA VAL A 75 -0.03 8.83 2.36
C VAL A 75 1.24 9.48 2.89
N VAL A 76 1.27 9.75 4.20
CA VAL A 76 2.42 10.35 4.87
C VAL A 76 3.25 9.25 5.50
N MET A 77 4.58 9.29 5.32
CA MET A 77 5.54 8.44 5.99
C MET A 77 6.58 9.28 6.72
N ARG A 78 6.87 8.91 7.98
CA ARG A 78 7.84 9.55 8.86
C ARG A 78 8.80 8.49 9.42
N PRO A 79 9.86 8.12 8.69
CA PRO A 79 10.75 7.03 9.07
C PRO A 79 11.41 7.21 10.44
N ALA A 80 11.69 8.45 10.85
CA ALA A 80 12.26 8.77 12.16
C ALA A 80 11.36 8.37 13.36
N LYS A 81 10.08 8.08 13.10
CA LYS A 81 9.11 7.66 14.12
C LYS A 81 8.96 6.14 14.23
N GLN A 82 9.85 5.36 13.64
CA GLN A 82 9.82 3.89 13.77
C GLN A 82 9.84 3.48 15.24
N ASN A 83 8.90 2.63 15.65
CA ASN A 83 8.65 2.28 17.04
C ASN A 83 8.67 0.77 17.34
N THR A 84 8.63 -0.07 16.31
CA THR A 84 8.63 -1.53 16.46
C THR A 84 9.75 -2.16 15.64
N SER A 85 10.07 -3.42 15.96
CA SER A 85 11.02 -4.25 15.20
C SER A 85 10.35 -5.41 14.46
N SER A 86 9.02 -5.56 14.58
CA SER A 86 8.27 -6.65 13.96
C SER A 86 8.23 -6.50 12.45
N HIS A 87 8.88 -7.42 11.73
CA HIS A 87 8.86 -7.44 10.27
C HIS A 87 7.44 -7.64 9.72
N GLU A 88 6.70 -8.61 10.26
CA GLU A 88 5.34 -8.91 9.84
C GLU A 88 4.37 -7.79 10.20
N GLY A 89 4.48 -7.23 11.41
CA GLY A 89 3.64 -6.11 11.85
C GLY A 89 3.80 -4.88 10.94
N GLN A 90 5.04 -4.54 10.58
CA GLN A 90 5.32 -3.43 9.66
C GLN A 90 4.74 -3.65 8.27
N LEU A 91 4.82 -4.88 7.74
CA LEU A 91 4.21 -5.24 6.44
C LEU A 91 2.68 -5.18 6.51
N GLN A 92 2.07 -5.74 7.55
CA GLN A 92 0.62 -5.69 7.74
C GLN A 92 0.12 -4.26 7.90
N TYR A 93 0.86 -3.40 8.61
CA TYR A 93 0.50 -2.00 8.77
C TYR A 93 0.62 -1.19 7.48
N LEU A 94 1.63 -1.48 6.65
CA LEU A 94 1.73 -0.95 5.29
C LEU A 94 0.50 -1.33 4.47
N ILE A 95 0.22 -2.63 4.37
CA ILE A 95 -0.92 -3.15 3.61
C ILE A 95 -2.24 -2.53 4.12
N TYR A 96 -2.45 -2.49 5.43
CA TYR A 96 -3.62 -1.87 6.04
C TYR A 96 -3.75 -0.39 5.64
N THR A 97 -2.65 0.37 5.69
CA THR A 97 -2.66 1.79 5.32
C THR A 97 -2.99 1.97 3.84
N LEU A 98 -2.46 1.12 2.95
CA LEU A 98 -2.73 1.15 1.52
C LEU A 98 -4.17 0.80 1.18
N GLU A 99 -4.74 -0.26 1.77
CA GLU A 99 -6.15 -0.61 1.55
C GLU A 99 -7.07 0.54 1.99
N ASN A 100 -6.77 1.20 3.12
CA ASN A 100 -7.53 2.37 3.58
C ASN A 100 -7.32 3.62 2.71
N ALA A 101 -6.16 3.77 2.07
CA ALA A 101 -5.90 4.85 1.12
C ALA A 101 -6.69 4.64 -0.17
N VAL A 102 -6.65 3.43 -0.74
CA VAL A 102 -7.38 3.04 -1.96
C VAL A 102 -8.89 3.17 -1.76
N LEU A 103 -9.43 2.73 -0.62
CA LEU A 103 -10.86 2.86 -0.30
C LEU A 103 -11.32 4.32 -0.14
N SER A 104 -10.39 5.25 0.05
CA SER A 104 -10.70 6.68 0.24
C SER A 104 -10.31 7.54 -0.96
N LEU A 105 -9.96 6.92 -2.09
CA LEU A 105 -9.78 7.64 -3.34
C LEU A 105 -11.11 8.29 -3.74
N PRO A 106 -11.12 9.60 -4.06
CA PRO A 106 -12.33 10.22 -4.57
C PRO A 106 -12.74 9.61 -5.91
N GLU A 107 -14.02 9.71 -6.24
CA GLU A 107 -14.55 9.22 -7.50
C GLU A 107 -13.81 9.86 -8.69
N GLY A 108 -13.36 9.02 -9.62
CA GLY A 108 -12.55 9.45 -10.77
C GLY A 108 -11.04 9.55 -10.51
N HIS A 109 -10.57 9.30 -9.29
CA HIS A 109 -9.14 9.20 -8.99
C HIS A 109 -8.73 7.77 -8.69
N ASP A 110 -7.59 7.37 -9.24
CA ASP A 110 -7.03 6.03 -9.10
C ASP A 110 -5.60 6.02 -8.54
N LYS A 111 -5.06 7.19 -8.19
CA LYS A 111 -3.68 7.39 -7.74
C LYS A 111 -3.59 8.01 -6.36
N MET A 112 -2.61 7.57 -5.59
CA MET A 112 -2.20 8.15 -4.31
C MET A 112 -0.85 8.86 -4.45
N VAL A 113 -0.54 9.74 -3.51
CA VAL A 113 0.76 10.42 -3.45
C VAL A 113 1.42 10.16 -2.12
N TRP A 114 2.73 9.91 -2.15
CA TRP A 114 3.54 9.75 -0.96
C TRP A 114 4.20 11.06 -0.55
N LEU A 115 4.03 11.43 0.72
CA LEU A 115 4.81 12.48 1.37
C LEU A 115 5.71 11.82 2.40
N ILE A 116 7.03 11.86 2.16
CA ILE A 116 8.01 11.23 3.05
C ILE A 116 8.81 12.32 3.76
N ASP A 117 8.67 12.39 5.08
CA ASP A 117 9.38 13.32 5.94
C ASP A 117 10.53 12.60 6.65
N PHE A 118 11.75 12.88 6.18
CA PHE A 118 13.01 12.35 6.71
C PHE A 118 13.60 13.19 7.86
N THR A 119 12.86 14.19 8.38
CA THR A 119 13.36 15.03 9.47
C THR A 119 13.69 14.16 10.69
N GLY A 120 14.93 14.28 11.18
CA GLY A 120 15.43 13.51 12.32
C GLY A 120 15.72 12.03 12.03
N TRP A 121 15.63 11.58 10.77
CA TRP A 121 15.97 10.21 10.43
C TRP A 121 17.48 9.97 10.49
N THR A 122 17.88 8.85 11.07
CA THR A 122 19.27 8.41 11.16
C THR A 122 19.38 6.91 10.88
N LEU A 123 20.58 6.44 10.52
CA LEU A 123 20.84 5.02 10.30
C LEU A 123 20.58 4.16 11.56
N ALA A 124 20.66 4.74 12.76
CA ALA A 124 20.37 4.05 14.01
C ALA A 124 18.91 3.59 14.13
N HIS A 125 17.99 4.25 13.40
CA HIS A 125 16.57 3.91 13.34
C HIS A 125 16.16 3.42 11.95
N ALA A 126 17.12 2.99 11.13
CA ALA A 126 16.82 2.44 9.81
C ALA A 126 16.01 1.14 9.96
N THR A 127 14.97 1.04 9.14
CA THR A 127 14.22 -0.22 9.01
C THR A 127 15.16 -1.29 8.44
N PRO A 128 15.16 -2.53 8.97
CA PRO A 128 16.00 -3.59 8.44
C PRO A 128 15.84 -3.75 6.93
N PHE A 129 16.95 -3.97 6.22
CA PHE A 129 16.96 -4.04 4.75
C PHE A 129 15.94 -5.04 4.19
N LYS A 130 15.80 -6.20 4.84
CA LYS A 130 14.79 -7.21 4.46
C LYS A 130 13.38 -6.63 4.49
N THR A 131 12.99 -5.96 5.57
CA THR A 131 11.67 -5.33 5.70
C THR A 131 11.48 -4.24 4.65
N ALA A 132 12.47 -3.37 4.45
CA ALA A 132 12.39 -2.32 3.44
C ALA A 132 12.19 -2.91 2.02
N ARG A 133 12.93 -3.97 1.68
CA ARG A 133 12.81 -4.67 0.39
C ARG A 133 11.44 -5.32 0.23
N ASP A 134 10.94 -6.00 1.25
CA ASP A 134 9.67 -6.71 1.17
C ASP A 134 8.49 -5.71 1.13
N CYS A 135 8.56 -4.57 1.83
CA CYS A 135 7.63 -3.45 1.67
C CYS A 135 7.63 -2.92 0.23
N MET A 136 8.81 -2.72 -0.36
CA MET A 136 8.95 -2.25 -1.73
C MET A 136 8.35 -3.25 -2.73
N ASN A 137 8.55 -4.55 -2.51
CA ASN A 137 7.95 -5.60 -3.33
C ASN A 137 6.42 -5.57 -3.29
N VAL A 138 5.82 -5.32 -2.13
CA VAL A 138 4.36 -5.17 -2.00
C VAL A 138 3.87 -3.98 -2.83
N LEU A 139 4.51 -2.82 -2.69
CA LEU A 139 4.14 -1.60 -3.41
C LEU A 139 4.23 -1.80 -4.92
N GLN A 140 5.37 -2.26 -5.43
CA GLN A 140 5.64 -2.35 -6.87
C GLN A 140 4.81 -3.43 -7.57
N ASN A 141 4.49 -4.52 -6.88
CA ASN A 141 3.86 -5.69 -7.52
C ASN A 141 2.35 -5.79 -7.28
N HIS A 142 1.83 -5.20 -6.20
CA HIS A 142 0.44 -5.45 -5.75
C HIS A 142 -0.41 -4.19 -5.59
N TYR A 143 0.20 -3.00 -5.59
CA TYR A 143 -0.50 -1.72 -5.63
C TYR A 143 -0.03 -0.89 -6.83
N PRO A 144 -0.29 -1.36 -8.07
CA PRO A 144 0.07 -0.62 -9.27
C PRO A 144 -0.67 0.71 -9.34
N GLU A 145 0.10 1.73 -9.72
CA GLU A 145 -0.35 3.06 -10.17
C GLU A 145 0.42 3.44 -11.43
#